data_AF-A0A0K2UZM3-F1
#
_entry.id   AF-A0A0K2UZM3-F1
#
_cell.length_a   1.000
_cell.length_b   1.000
_cell.length_c   1.000
_cell.angle_alpha   90.00
_cell.angle_beta   90.00
_cell.angle_gamma   90.00
#
_symmetry.space_group_name_H-M   'P 1'
#
loop_
_entity.id
_entity.type
_entity.pdbx_description
1 polymer ?
#
loop_
_entity_poly.entity_id
_entity_poly.type
_entity_poly.pdbx_seq_one_letter_code
_entity_poly.pdbx_strand_id
1 'polypeptide(L)' 'GYRSYRMAKQHILTASMKASRLTNGKIIFLSDEKNWIVDRSYNVQNDRWLAKEREEVPAVFTTKFPASVMTLECYLQHR' A
#
# COMPACT_ATOMS: atom_id res chain seq x y z
N GLY A 1 -11.97 18.56 18.83
CA GLY A 1 -11.35 18.80 17.50
C GLY A 1 -10.65 17.54 17.01
N TYR A 2 -10.41 17.40 15.71
CA TYR A 2 -9.82 16.19 15.12
C TYR A 2 -8.48 15.77 15.78
N ARG A 3 -7.65 16.75 16.15
CA ARG A 3 -6.38 16.52 16.85
C ARG A 3 -6.55 15.85 18.21
N SER A 4 -7.51 16.30 19.04
CA SER A 4 -7.75 15.71 20.37
C SER A 4 -8.31 14.30 20.26
N TYR A 5 -9.18 14.05 19.28
CA TYR A 5 -9.68 12.72 18.95
C TYR A 5 -8.56 11.75 18.54
N ARG A 6 -7.66 12.18 17.63
CA ARG A 6 -6.53 11.36 17.18
C ARG A 6 -5.62 10.96 18.34
N MET A 7 -5.31 11.90 19.23
CA MET A 7 -4.46 11.66 20.41
C MET A 7 -5.12 10.67 21.39
N ALA A 8 -6.41 10.82 21.67
CA ALA A 8 -7.15 9.91 22.54
C ALA A 8 -7.17 8.47 21.97
N LYS A 9 -7.46 8.31 20.67
CA LYS A 9 -7.42 7.00 20.01
C LYS A 9 -6.02 6.38 20.03
N GLN A 10 -4.98 7.16 19.75
CA GLN A 10 -3.59 6.68 19.78
C GLN A 10 -3.19 6.20 21.18
N HIS A 11 -3.58 6.93 22.23
CA HIS A 11 -3.30 6.57 23.61
C HIS A 11 -3.94 5.22 23.98
N ILE A 12 -5.23 5.04 23.66
CA ILE A 12 -5.97 3.80 23.92
C ILE A 12 -5.36 2.61 23.16
N LEU A 13 -5.08 2.78 21.86
CA LEU A 13 -4.47 1.73 21.03
C LEU A 13 -3.10 1.32 21.57
N THR A 14 -2.28 2.29 21.98
CA THR A 14 -0.94 2.03 22.51
C THR A 14 -1.02 1.28 23.85
N ALA A 15 -1.91 1.70 24.76
CA ALA A 15 -2.10 1.01 26.04
C ALA A 15 -2.60 -0.44 25.85
N SER A 16 -3.59 -0.63 24.97
CA SER A 16 -4.10 -1.96 24.62
C SER A 16 -3.02 -2.85 23.97
N MET A 17 -2.21 -2.28 23.07
CA MET A 17 -1.10 -2.99 22.42
C MET A 17 0.03 -3.35 23.41
N LYS A 18 0.25 -2.56 24.47
CA LYS A 18 1.21 -2.87 25.54
C LYS A 18 0.68 -3.97 26.46
N ALA A 19 -0.60 -3.91 26.85
CA ALA A 19 -1.23 -4.95 27.66
C ALA A 19 -1.25 -6.31 26.92
N SER A 20 -1.62 -6.30 25.63
CA SER A 20 -1.63 -7.51 24.79
C SER A 20 -0.25 -8.02 24.38
N ARG A 21 0.85 -7.27 24.60
CA ARG A 21 2.22 -7.82 24.45
C ARG A 21 2.55 -8.85 25.52
N LEU A 22 1.94 -8.72 26.71
CA LEU A 22 2.14 -9.63 27.83
C LEU A 22 1.33 -10.93 27.68
N THR A 23 0.35 -10.96 26.76
CA THR A 23 -0.50 -12.12 26.45
C THR A 23 -0.23 -12.54 25.01
N ASN A 24 0.60 -13.56 24.82
CA ASN A 24 1.02 -14.17 23.53
C ASN A 24 0.23 -13.75 22.27
N GLY A 25 0.92 -13.06 21.35
CA GLY A 25 0.70 -13.11 19.90
C GLY A 25 -0.63 -12.60 19.35
N LYS A 26 -0.91 -11.30 19.46
CA LYS A 26 -2.06 -10.70 18.76
C LYS A 26 -1.78 -10.58 17.25
N ILE A 27 -2.52 -11.34 16.46
CA ILE A 27 -2.57 -11.23 15.00
C ILE A 27 -3.42 -10.01 14.61
N ILE A 28 -2.90 -9.13 13.75
CA ILE A 28 -3.64 -7.96 13.27
C ILE A 28 -3.87 -8.10 11.77
N PHE A 29 -5.15 -8.16 11.37
CA PHE A 29 -5.55 -8.02 9.97
C PHE A 29 -5.75 -6.53 9.68
N LEU A 30 -4.97 -6.01 8.73
CA LEU A 30 -5.09 -4.66 8.21
C LEU A 30 -5.67 -4.73 6.80
N SER A 31 -6.50 -3.76 6.42
CA SER A 31 -7.02 -3.64 5.07
C SER A 31 -7.04 -2.18 4.64
N ASP A 32 -6.79 -1.92 3.36
CA ASP A 32 -6.87 -0.58 2.77
C ASP A 32 -7.31 -0.64 1.31
N GLU A 33 -7.91 0.44 0.83
CA GLU A 33 -8.24 0.61 -0.58
C GLU A 33 -7.17 1.49 -1.24
N LYS A 34 -6.62 1.01 -2.36
CA LYS A 34 -5.59 1.72 -3.10
C LYS A 34 -5.99 1.91 -4.56
N ASN A 35 -5.85 3.13 -5.05
CA ASN A 35 -6.02 3.46 -6.45
C ASN A 35 -4.67 3.43 -7.18
N TRP A 36 -4.52 2.50 -8.12
CA TRP A 36 -3.36 2.38 -9.01
C TRP A 36 -3.66 3.08 -10.33
N ILE A 37 -2.83 4.05 -10.71
CA ILE A 37 -2.94 4.73 -12.00
C ILE A 37 -1.90 4.14 -12.93
N VAL A 38 -2.37 3.48 -14.00
CA VAL A 38 -1.51 2.75 -14.94
C VAL A 38 -0.44 3.68 -15.51
N ASP A 39 -0.82 4.92 -15.83
CA ASP A 39 0.07 5.89 -16.48
C ASP A 39 1.12 6.55 -15.57
N ARG A 40 1.12 6.19 -14.28
CA ARG A 40 2.12 6.67 -13.30
C ARG A 40 3.01 5.56 -12.77
N SER A 41 2.77 4.32 -13.22
CA SER A 41 3.56 3.17 -12.76
C SER A 41 4.85 3.10 -13.56
N TYR A 42 5.97 3.38 -12.89
CA TYR A 42 7.30 3.25 -13.47
C TYR A 42 7.69 1.77 -13.50
N ASN A 43 7.87 1.21 -14.70
CA ASN A 43 8.02 -0.22 -14.88
C ASN A 43 9.50 -0.61 -15.06
N VAL A 44 10.24 -0.72 -13.95
CA VAL A 44 11.66 -1.12 -13.93
C VAL A 44 11.95 -2.56 -14.33
N GLN A 45 10.92 -3.40 -14.51
CA GLN A 45 11.07 -4.84 -14.71
C GLN A 45 10.72 -5.32 -16.12
N ASN A 46 10.22 -4.46 -16.99
CA ASN A 46 9.65 -4.87 -18.28
C ASN A 46 10.58 -4.61 -19.48
N ASP A 47 11.87 -4.81 -19.27
CA ASP A 47 12.91 -4.23 -20.14
C ASP A 47 13.19 -5.02 -21.44
N ARG A 48 12.52 -6.16 -21.71
CA ARG A 48 13.00 -7.07 -22.80
C ARG A 48 11.97 -7.77 -23.68
N TRP A 49 10.67 -7.64 -23.41
CA TRP A 49 9.64 -8.32 -24.23
C TRP A 49 8.95 -7.39 -25.22
N LEU A 50 9.11 -6.07 -25.06
CA LEU A 50 8.40 -5.07 -25.86
C LEU A 50 9.27 -4.40 -26.93
N ALA A 51 10.60 -4.49 -26.81
CA ALA A 51 11.53 -3.85 -27.73
C ALA A 51 12.84 -4.63 -27.85
N LYS A 52 13.63 -4.30 -28.87
CA LYS A 52 14.90 -4.97 -29.16
C LYS A 52 16.00 -4.50 -28.20
N GLU A 53 16.00 -3.21 -27.90
CA GLU A 53 16.93 -2.56 -26.97
C GLU A 53 16.19 -1.98 -25.76
N ARG A 54 16.87 -1.82 -24.64
CA ARG A 54 16.27 -1.36 -23.37
C ARG A 54 15.76 0.07 -23.47
N GLU A 55 16.49 0.92 -24.18
CA GLU A 55 16.23 2.34 -24.36
C GLU A 55 14.95 2.60 -25.18
N GLU A 56 14.49 1.60 -25.93
CA GLU A 56 13.26 1.67 -26.74
C GLU A 56 12.00 1.38 -25.91
N VAL A 57 12.14 0.82 -24.69
CA VAL A 57 11.00 0.53 -23.82
C VAL A 57 10.61 1.80 -23.06
N PRO A 58 9.37 2.33 -23.21
CA PRO A 58 8.91 3.45 -22.42
C PRO A 58 8.93 3.10 -20.93
N ALA A 59 9.69 3.86 -20.15
CA ALA A 59 9.84 3.61 -18.70
C ALA A 59 8.54 3.84 -17.91
N VAL A 60 7.61 4.62 -18.48
CA VAL A 60 6.26 4.84 -17.97
C VAL A 60 5.29 4.50 -19.09
N PHE A 61 4.32 3.64 -18.79
CA PHE A 61 3.24 3.37 -19.74
C PHE A 61 2.36 4.60 -19.90
N THR A 62 1.90 4.86 -21.12
CA THR A 62 0.94 5.93 -21.41
C THR A 62 -0.22 5.36 -22.20
N THR A 63 -1.42 5.40 -21.64
CA THR A 63 -2.65 4.99 -22.29
C THR A 63 -3.36 6.18 -22.92
N LYS A 64 -4.18 5.94 -23.95
CA LYS A 64 -4.93 7.01 -24.65
C LYS A 64 -5.91 7.75 -23.73
N PHE A 65 -6.45 7.05 -22.73
CA PHE A 65 -7.32 7.60 -21.71
C PHE A 65 -6.84 7.06 -20.36
N PRO A 66 -6.58 7.93 -19.37
CA PRO A 66 -5.96 7.49 -18.14
C PRO A 66 -6.85 6.48 -17.41
N ALA A 67 -6.30 5.30 -17.16
CA ALA A 67 -7.00 4.21 -16.50
C ALA A 67 -6.51 4.06 -15.05
N SER A 68 -7.46 3.88 -14.14
CA SER A 68 -7.19 3.58 -12.74
C SER A 68 -7.82 2.26 -12.32
N VAL A 69 -7.08 1.47 -11.55
CA VAL A 69 -7.56 0.23 -10.93
C VAL A 69 -7.61 0.45 -9.42
N MET A 70 -8.78 0.26 -8.82
CA MET A 70 -8.94 0.27 -7.36
C MET A 70 -8.76 -1.15 -6.84
N THR A 71 -7.87 -1.34 -5.88
CA THR A 71 -7.59 -2.63 -5.26
C THR A 71 -7.86 -2.55 -3.77
N LEU A 72 -8.58 -3.53 -3.24
CA LEU A 72 -8.65 -3.78 -1.80
C LEU A 72 -7.47 -4.67 -1.42
N GLU A 73 -6.59 -4.16 -0.59
CA GLU A 73 -5.41 -4.90 -0.10
C GLU A 73 -5.63 -5.28 1.36
N CYS A 74 -5.33 -6.53 1.71
CA CYS A 74 -5.43 -7.04 3.08
C CYS A 74 -4.09 -7.66 3.48
N TYR A 75 -3.59 -7.31 4.66
CA TYR A 75 -2.29 -7.75 5.16
C TYR A 75 -2.41 -8.32 6.57
N LEU A 76 -1.70 -9.42 6.77
CA LEU A 76 -1.55 -10.03 8.07
C LEU A 76 -0.26 -9.55 8.72
N GLN A 77 -0.37 -8.74 9.75
CA GLN A 77 0.79 -8.33 10.53
C GLN A 77 1.00 -9.34 11.67
N HIS A 78 1.98 -10.23 11.49
CA HIS A 78 2.60 -10.96 12.58
C HIS A 78 3.66 -10.08 13.26
N ARG A 79 3.88 -10.27 14.56
CA ARG A 79 4.98 -9.67 15.30
C ARG A 79 6.12 -10.65 15.47
#